data_AF-A0A8J8FKP9-F1
#
_entry.id   AF-A0A8J8FKP9-F1
#
_cell.length_a   1.000
_cell.length_b   1.000
_cell.length_c   1.000
_cell.angle_alpha   90.00
_cell.angle_beta   90.00
_cell.angle_gamma   90.00
#
_symmetry.space_group_name_H-M   'P 1'
#
loop_
_entity.id
_entity.type
_entity.pdbx_description
1 polymer ?
#
loop_
_entity_poly.entity_id
_entity_poly.type
_entity_poly.pdbx_seq_one_letter_code
_entity_poly.pdbx_strand_id
1 'polypeptide(L)'
;SDYLAYLDWLKDALKRYNCQLHAYVLMTNHVHLLVTPNSQESISRMMQYVGRRYVPYINHKYNRTGTLWEGRYKSSLIQDEPYLLACMRYIELNPVRAGMVEMASDYQWSSYHFNGLGQYDELLTPHKLYLSLGTDKTSGCQAYRGLFMAHMADNITGEIRAAWHTGTPLVNDLFKEQIEKALNTSIGHAKRGRPKKHI
;
A
#
# COMPACT_ATOMS: atom_id res chain seq x y z
N SER A 1 -4.16 -20.59 8.35
CA SER A 1 -5.33 -19.75 7.98
C SER A 1 -5.19 -19.34 6.52
N ASP A 2 -6.24 -18.81 5.88
CA ASP A 2 -6.13 -18.34 4.48
C ASP A 2 -5.20 -17.14 4.34
N TYR A 3 -5.14 -16.28 5.35
CA TYR A 3 -4.18 -15.20 5.41
C TYR A 3 -2.73 -15.69 5.40
N LEU A 4 -2.41 -16.75 6.16
CA LEU A 4 -1.06 -17.34 6.10
C LEU A 4 -0.73 -17.88 4.70
N ALA A 5 -1.67 -18.58 4.06
CA ALA A 5 -1.46 -19.05 2.68
C ALA A 5 -1.25 -17.88 1.70
N TYR A 6 -1.99 -16.78 1.86
CA TYR A 6 -1.78 -15.56 1.08
C TYR A 6 -0.37 -14.98 1.29
N LEU A 7 0.05 -14.84 2.55
CA LEU A 7 1.37 -14.30 2.90
C LEU A 7 2.51 -15.18 2.39
N ASP A 8 2.37 -16.51 2.44
CA ASP A 8 3.38 -17.43 1.89
C ASP A 8 3.60 -17.20 0.38
N TRP A 9 2.52 -17.07 -0.39
CA TRP A 9 2.64 -16.79 -1.83
C TRP A 9 3.06 -15.35 -2.12
N LEU A 10 2.72 -14.40 -1.26
CA LEU A 10 3.21 -13.03 -1.36
C LEU A 10 4.73 -13.01 -1.14
N LYS A 11 5.24 -13.70 -0.12
CA LYS A 11 6.67 -13.84 0.16
C LYS A 11 7.43 -14.41 -1.04
N ASP A 12 6.93 -15.49 -1.62
CA ASP A 12 7.51 -16.07 -2.83
C ASP A 12 7.51 -15.07 -4.00
N ALA A 13 6.40 -14.35 -4.19
CA ALA A 13 6.26 -13.38 -5.27
C ALA A 13 7.21 -12.19 -5.09
N LEU A 14 7.34 -11.66 -3.87
CA LEU A 14 8.27 -10.57 -3.54
C LEU A 14 9.70 -10.93 -3.91
N LYS A 15 10.15 -12.13 -3.50
CA LYS A 15 11.49 -12.65 -3.84
C LYS A 15 11.66 -12.85 -5.35
N ARG A 16 10.68 -13.51 -5.99
CA ARG A 16 10.76 -13.86 -7.42
C ARG A 16 10.80 -12.64 -8.33
N TYR A 17 10.10 -11.56 -7.98
CA TYR A 17 9.98 -10.37 -8.82
C TYR A 17 10.71 -9.15 -8.27
N ASN A 18 11.56 -9.35 -7.26
CA ASN A 18 12.40 -8.34 -6.62
C ASN A 18 11.60 -7.10 -6.21
N CYS A 19 10.59 -7.32 -5.39
CA CYS A 19 9.75 -6.29 -4.79
C CYS A 19 10.08 -6.15 -3.31
N GLN A 20 10.22 -4.93 -2.81
CA GLN A 20 10.38 -4.64 -1.39
C GLN A 20 9.01 -4.23 -0.82
N LEU A 21 8.49 -4.98 0.15
CA LEU A 21 7.24 -4.64 0.84
C LEU A 21 7.56 -3.81 2.10
N HIS A 22 6.95 -2.65 2.22
CA HIS A 22 7.20 -1.72 3.33
C HIS A 22 6.07 -1.70 4.36
N ALA A 23 4.83 -1.87 3.91
CA ALA A 23 3.67 -2.00 4.78
C ALA A 23 2.57 -2.82 4.07
N TYR A 24 1.75 -3.51 4.86
CA TYR A 24 0.59 -4.23 4.36
C TYR A 24 -0.53 -4.30 5.39
N VAL A 25 -1.75 -4.56 4.91
CA VAL A 25 -2.85 -5.10 5.70
C VAL A 25 -3.68 -6.05 4.85
N LEU A 26 -3.97 -7.24 5.39
CA LEU A 26 -4.93 -8.17 4.80
C LEU A 26 -6.27 -7.97 5.50
N MET A 27 -7.21 -7.31 4.83
CA MET A 27 -8.59 -7.16 5.31
C MET A 27 -9.42 -8.38 4.91
N THR A 28 -10.64 -8.48 5.43
CA THR A 28 -11.56 -9.58 5.10
C THR A 28 -12.06 -9.54 3.65
N ASN A 29 -12.02 -8.38 3.00
CA ASN A 29 -12.55 -8.14 1.67
C ASN A 29 -11.53 -7.56 0.67
N HIS A 30 -10.37 -7.07 1.13
CA HIS A 30 -9.32 -6.53 0.26
C HIS A 30 -7.94 -6.59 0.92
N VAL A 31 -6.90 -6.26 0.15
CA VAL A 31 -5.52 -6.18 0.63
C VAL A 31 -4.95 -4.83 0.23
N HIS A 32 -4.23 -4.16 1.13
CA HIS A 32 -3.38 -3.02 0.78
C HIS A 32 -1.91 -3.38 0.95
N LEU A 33 -1.09 -3.02 -0.05
CA LEU A 33 0.35 -3.24 -0.06
C LEU A 33 1.04 -1.92 -0.40
N LEU A 34 2.11 -1.56 0.32
CA LEU A 34 3.04 -0.50 -0.05
C LEU A 34 4.36 -1.13 -0.49
N VAL A 35 4.70 -0.98 -1.77
CA VAL A 35 5.77 -1.76 -2.40
C VAL A 35 6.68 -0.87 -3.23
N THR A 36 8.00 -1.05 -3.09
CA THR A 36 8.99 -0.54 -4.05
C THR A 36 9.36 -1.65 -5.04
N PRO A 37 9.01 -1.50 -6.33
CA PRO A 37 9.42 -2.45 -7.36
C PRO A 37 10.84 -2.17 -7.87
N ASN A 38 11.55 -3.22 -8.27
CA ASN A 38 12.85 -3.09 -8.94
C ASN A 38 12.75 -2.96 -10.48
N SER A 39 11.61 -3.28 -11.08
CA SER A 39 11.34 -3.04 -12.51
C SER A 39 9.89 -2.66 -12.77
N GLN A 40 9.61 -2.17 -13.98
CA GLN A 40 8.27 -1.73 -14.40
C GLN A 40 7.22 -2.86 -14.30
N GLU A 41 7.61 -4.11 -14.55
CA GLU A 41 6.73 -5.28 -14.52
C GLU A 41 6.69 -6.00 -13.16
N SER A 42 7.54 -5.61 -12.19
CA SER A 42 7.67 -6.32 -10.92
C SER A 42 6.33 -6.43 -10.17
N ILE A 43 5.59 -5.33 -10.03
CA ILE A 43 4.28 -5.34 -9.32
C ILE A 43 3.26 -6.20 -10.06
N SER A 44 3.14 -6.04 -11.38
CA SER A 44 2.12 -6.76 -12.15
C SER A 44 2.37 -8.27 -12.12
N ARG A 45 3.62 -8.70 -12.24
CA ARG A 45 4.02 -10.11 -12.13
C ARG A 45 3.86 -10.66 -10.72
N MET A 46 4.20 -9.88 -9.69
CA MET A 46 3.99 -10.23 -8.29
C MET A 46 2.50 -10.49 -8.01
N MET A 47 1.63 -9.54 -8.36
CA MET A 47 0.18 -9.68 -8.15
C MET A 47 -0.41 -10.84 -8.96
N GLN A 48 0.06 -11.05 -10.20
CA GLN A 48 -0.36 -12.19 -11.02
C GLN A 48 0.02 -13.53 -10.37
N TYR A 49 1.24 -13.65 -9.84
CA TYR A 49 1.72 -14.87 -9.17
C TYR A 49 0.88 -15.22 -7.95
N VAL A 50 0.59 -14.23 -7.09
CA VAL A 50 -0.25 -14.40 -5.90
C VAL A 50 -1.66 -14.82 -6.33
N GLY A 51 -2.27 -14.11 -7.28
CA GLY A 51 -3.61 -14.43 -7.78
C GLY A 51 -3.73 -15.84 -8.37
N ARG A 52 -2.73 -16.29 -9.15
CA ARG A 52 -2.73 -17.63 -9.77
C ARG A 52 -2.67 -18.77 -8.76
N ARG A 53 -2.22 -18.52 -7.53
CA ARG A 53 -2.17 -19.53 -6.45
C ARG A 53 -3.33 -19.41 -5.48
N TYR A 54 -3.62 -18.18 -5.07
CA TYR A 54 -4.63 -17.92 -4.05
C TYR A 54 -6.05 -18.22 -4.54
N VAL A 55 -6.39 -17.86 -5.80
CA VAL A 55 -7.75 -18.08 -6.32
C VAL A 55 -8.11 -19.57 -6.43
N PRO A 56 -7.29 -20.44 -7.05
CA PRO A 56 -7.58 -21.88 -7.05
C PRO A 56 -7.61 -22.49 -5.65
N TYR A 57 -6.73 -22.06 -4.75
CA TYR A 57 -6.72 -22.52 -3.35
C TYR A 57 -8.05 -22.22 -2.63
N ILE A 58 -8.54 -20.98 -2.71
CA ILE A 58 -9.81 -20.58 -2.09
C ILE A 58 -10.98 -21.34 -2.75
N ASN A 59 -10.98 -21.43 -4.07
CA ASN A 59 -12.02 -22.17 -4.79
C ASN A 59 -12.08 -23.64 -4.39
N HIS A 60 -10.93 -24.31 -4.30
CA HIS A 60 -10.86 -25.69 -3.87
C HIS A 60 -11.29 -25.85 -2.40
N LYS A 61 -10.73 -25.03 -1.50
CA LYS A 61 -10.98 -25.11 -0.06
C LYS A 61 -12.45 -24.88 0.30
N TYR A 62 -13.13 -23.97 -0.38
CA TYR A 62 -14.52 -23.59 -0.09
C TYR A 62 -15.53 -24.15 -1.08
N ASN A 63 -15.12 -25.09 -1.95
CA ASN A 63 -15.95 -25.68 -3.00
C ASN A 63 -16.67 -24.62 -3.86
N ARG A 64 -15.93 -23.55 -4.23
CA ARG A 64 -16.39 -22.46 -5.07
C ARG A 64 -15.78 -22.57 -6.47
N THR A 65 -16.37 -21.87 -7.43
CA THR A 65 -15.84 -21.71 -8.78
C THR A 65 -15.85 -20.24 -9.18
N GLY A 66 -15.13 -19.90 -10.25
CA GLY A 66 -15.07 -18.53 -10.77
C GLY A 66 -13.98 -17.67 -10.15
N THR A 67 -14.15 -16.35 -10.28
CA THR A 67 -13.18 -15.35 -9.80
C THR A 67 -13.34 -15.09 -8.30
N LEU A 68 -12.23 -14.83 -7.62
CA LEU A 68 -12.24 -14.37 -6.22
C LEU A 68 -12.23 -12.83 -6.12
N TRP A 69 -11.42 -12.19 -6.97
CA TRP A 69 -11.24 -10.75 -6.98
C TRP A 69 -12.26 -10.08 -7.91
N GLU A 70 -12.77 -8.92 -7.49
CA GLU A 70 -13.74 -8.14 -8.26
C GLU A 70 -13.16 -7.49 -9.53
N GLY A 71 -11.83 -7.50 -9.69
CA GLY A 71 -11.18 -6.95 -10.87
C GLY A 71 -9.65 -6.94 -10.77
N ARG A 72 -9.03 -6.11 -11.62
CA ARG A 72 -7.58 -5.85 -11.58
C ARG A 72 -7.21 -5.10 -10.30
N TYR A 73 -5.99 -5.30 -9.82
CA TYR A 73 -5.45 -4.48 -8.75
C TYR A 73 -5.44 -3.00 -9.16
N LYS A 74 -5.61 -2.12 -8.18
CA LYS A 74 -5.37 -0.68 -8.33
C LYS A 74 -3.98 -0.36 -7.81
N SER A 75 -3.33 0.61 -8.43
CA SER A 75 -2.02 1.10 -8.01
C SER A 75 -1.95 2.60 -8.21
N SER A 76 -1.33 3.29 -7.26
CA SER A 76 -1.00 4.71 -7.35
C SER A 76 0.48 4.85 -7.00
N LEU A 77 1.22 5.58 -7.82
CA LEU A 77 2.60 5.96 -7.53
C LEU A 77 2.57 6.98 -6.40
N ILE A 78 3.38 6.78 -5.36
CA ILE A 78 3.54 7.76 -4.30
C ILE A 78 4.92 8.41 -4.42
N GLN A 79 4.99 9.71 -4.16
CA GLN A 79 6.26 10.35 -3.81
C GLN A 79 6.66 9.87 -2.41
N ASP A 80 7.95 9.63 -2.18
CA ASP A 80 8.44 9.11 -0.90
C ASP A 80 8.20 10.12 0.24
N GLU A 81 8.80 11.31 0.19
CA GLU A 81 8.44 12.41 1.09
C GLU A 81 7.41 13.33 0.42
N PRO A 82 6.32 13.71 1.11
CA PRO A 82 5.97 13.41 2.49
C PRO A 82 5.07 12.16 2.68
N TYR A 83 4.74 11.43 1.61
CA TYR A 83 3.59 10.52 1.63
C TYR A 83 3.87 9.11 2.13
N LEU A 84 5.10 8.62 2.14
CA LEU A 84 5.40 7.23 2.48
C LEU A 84 4.94 6.87 3.90
N LEU A 85 5.37 7.62 4.92
CA LEU A 85 4.98 7.35 6.31
C LEU A 85 3.47 7.54 6.52
N ALA A 86 2.87 8.50 5.82
CA ALA A 86 1.42 8.69 5.84
C ALA A 86 0.66 7.49 5.23
N CYS A 87 1.16 6.93 4.13
CA CYS A 87 0.63 5.72 3.51
C CYS A 87 0.79 4.49 4.39
N MET A 88 1.95 4.30 5.04
CA MET A 88 2.16 3.20 5.99
C MET A 88 1.14 3.24 7.12
N ARG A 89 0.97 4.42 7.76
CA ARG A 89 -0.06 4.65 8.79
C ARG A 89 -1.46 4.42 8.25
N TYR A 90 -1.77 4.96 7.06
CA TYR A 90 -3.07 4.79 6.45
C TYR A 90 -3.37 3.29 6.26
N ILE A 91 -2.43 2.52 5.73
CA ILE A 91 -2.58 1.08 5.53
C ILE A 91 -2.83 0.35 6.87
N GLU A 92 -1.99 0.60 7.86
CA GLU A 92 -2.05 -0.13 9.15
C GLU A 92 -3.24 0.29 10.03
N LEU A 93 -3.77 1.51 9.85
CA LEU A 93 -5.01 1.98 10.50
C LEU A 93 -6.29 1.52 9.79
N ASN A 94 -6.21 0.75 8.69
CA ASN A 94 -7.42 0.28 7.99
C ASN A 94 -8.37 -0.55 8.89
N PRO A 95 -7.88 -1.50 9.71
CA PRO A 95 -8.72 -2.27 10.63
C PRO A 95 -9.42 -1.41 11.68
N VAL A 96 -8.70 -0.39 12.20
CA VAL A 96 -9.25 0.58 13.15
C VAL A 96 -10.35 1.42 12.50
N ARG A 97 -10.08 1.97 11.30
CA ARG A 97 -11.09 2.76 10.55
C ARG A 97 -12.31 1.93 10.13
N ALA A 98 -12.14 0.62 9.94
CA ALA A 98 -13.23 -0.31 9.65
C ALA A 98 -13.99 -0.76 10.90
N GLY A 99 -13.60 -0.31 12.10
CA GLY A 99 -14.23 -0.69 13.37
C GLY A 99 -14.00 -2.15 13.76
N MET A 100 -12.98 -2.81 13.19
CA MET A 100 -12.67 -4.23 13.47
C MET A 100 -11.90 -4.41 14.77
N VAL A 101 -11.11 -3.41 15.15
CA VAL A 101 -10.27 -3.37 16.36
C VAL A 101 -10.15 -1.93 16.85
N GLU A 102 -9.83 -1.74 18.13
CA GLU A 102 -9.63 -0.40 18.71
C GLU A 102 -8.22 0.14 18.41
N MET A 103 -7.19 -0.71 18.46
CA MET A 103 -5.80 -0.32 18.19
C MET A 103 -5.22 -1.11 17.02
N ALA A 104 -4.28 -0.49 16.29
CA ALA A 104 -3.57 -1.15 15.19
C ALA A 104 -2.79 -2.40 15.66
N SER A 105 -2.34 -2.42 16.92
CA SER A 105 -1.71 -3.58 17.57
C SER A 105 -2.60 -4.80 17.67
N ASP A 106 -3.92 -4.62 17.67
CA ASP A 106 -4.85 -5.73 17.92
C ASP A 106 -5.16 -6.49 16.62
N TYR A 107 -4.70 -5.98 15.47
CA TYR A 107 -4.88 -6.62 14.18
C TYR A 107 -3.61 -7.32 13.69
N GLN A 108 -3.56 -8.63 13.91
CA GLN A 108 -2.42 -9.50 13.57
C GLN A 108 -2.09 -9.55 12.06
N TRP A 109 -3.04 -9.27 11.17
CA TRP A 109 -2.85 -9.38 9.72
C TRP A 109 -2.40 -8.06 9.09
N SER A 110 -1.49 -7.37 9.75
CA SER A 110 -0.91 -6.10 9.29
C SER A 110 0.58 -6.01 9.62
N SER A 111 1.28 -5.14 8.89
CA SER A 111 2.69 -4.82 9.15
C SER A 111 2.94 -4.01 10.42
N TYR A 112 1.90 -3.61 11.16
CA TYR A 112 2.06 -2.79 12.37
C TYR A 112 2.89 -3.50 13.45
N HIS A 113 2.81 -4.84 13.52
CA HIS A 113 3.61 -5.61 14.46
C HIS A 113 5.11 -5.48 14.18
N PHE A 114 5.50 -5.36 12.92
CA PHE A 114 6.89 -5.12 12.52
C PHE A 114 7.26 -3.65 12.70
N ASN A 115 6.51 -2.73 12.07
CA ASN A 115 6.85 -1.30 12.02
C ASN A 115 6.65 -0.60 13.37
N GLY A 116 5.58 -0.94 14.10
CA GLY A 116 5.24 -0.32 15.39
C GLY A 116 5.76 -1.08 16.60
N LEU A 117 5.69 -2.41 16.60
CA LEU A 117 6.04 -3.23 17.76
C LEU A 117 7.43 -3.89 17.67
N GLY A 118 8.13 -3.73 16.53
CA GLY A 118 9.47 -4.25 16.35
C GLY A 118 9.53 -5.78 16.29
N GLN A 119 8.44 -6.47 15.97
CA GLN A 119 8.48 -7.91 15.70
C GLN A 119 9.25 -8.19 14.40
N TYR A 120 9.79 -9.39 14.27
CA TYR A 120 10.43 -9.81 13.04
C TYR A 120 9.38 -10.29 12.03
N ASP A 121 9.53 -9.85 10.79
CA ASP A 121 8.73 -10.28 9.65
C ASP A 121 9.65 -10.30 8.42
N GLU A 122 9.84 -11.48 7.85
CA GLU A 122 10.70 -11.69 6.70
C GLU A 122 10.10 -11.17 5.38
N LEU A 123 8.81 -10.85 5.34
CA LEU A 123 8.17 -10.23 4.18
C LEU A 123 8.56 -8.77 4.05
N LEU A 124 8.89 -8.12 5.16
CA LEU A 124 9.04 -6.66 5.23
C LEU A 124 10.48 -6.22 5.06
N THR A 125 10.65 -5.24 4.19
CA THR A 125 11.89 -4.50 4.00
C THR A 125 11.67 -3.06 4.48
N PRO A 126 12.32 -2.61 5.56
CA PRO A 126 12.21 -1.23 6.02
C PRO A 126 12.61 -0.23 4.93
N HIS A 127 11.79 0.79 4.68
CA HIS A 127 12.15 1.88 3.76
C HIS A 127 13.14 2.86 4.42
N LYS A 128 13.98 3.55 3.63
CA LYS A 128 14.96 4.53 4.13
C LYS A 128 14.36 5.59 5.08
N LEU A 129 13.15 6.07 4.77
CA LEU A 129 12.44 7.08 5.58
C LEU A 129 11.88 6.53 6.88
N TYR A 130 11.55 5.24 6.92
CA TYR A 130 11.19 4.58 8.17
C TYR A 130 12.45 4.40 9.02
N LEU A 131 13.57 3.98 8.41
CA LEU A 131 14.85 3.82 9.12
C LEU A 131 15.39 5.15 9.66
N SER A 132 15.09 6.28 9.03
CA SER A 132 15.50 7.60 9.53
C SER A 132 14.67 8.10 10.72
N LEU A 133 13.64 7.37 11.16
CA LEU A 133 12.84 7.75 12.34
C LEU A 133 13.59 7.61 13.67
N GLY A 134 14.65 6.80 13.71
CA GLY A 134 15.45 6.57 14.90
C GLY A 134 16.83 6.04 14.56
N THR A 135 17.74 6.10 15.54
CA THR A 135 19.13 5.61 15.38
C THR A 135 19.24 4.09 15.49
N ASP A 136 18.21 3.45 16.03
CA ASP A 136 18.13 2.01 16.26
C ASP A 136 16.67 1.54 16.14
N LYS A 137 16.47 0.22 16.20
CA LYS A 137 15.15 -0.38 16.04
C LYS A 137 14.15 0.10 17.11
N THR A 138 14.57 0.24 18.35
CA THR A 138 13.71 0.63 19.48
C THR A 138 13.26 2.08 19.33
N SER A 139 14.20 2.99 19.07
CA SER A 139 13.89 4.42 18.84
C SER A 139 13.05 4.63 17.57
N GLY A 140 13.33 3.88 16.50
CA GLY A 140 12.54 3.89 15.27
C GLY A 140 11.09 3.45 15.49
N CYS A 141 10.86 2.31 16.16
CA CYS A 141 9.51 1.83 16.50
C CYS A 141 8.78 2.80 17.45
N GLN A 142 9.49 3.40 18.41
CA GLN A 142 8.90 4.43 19.29
C GLN A 142 8.44 5.66 18.50
N ALA A 143 9.29 6.20 17.65
CA ALA A 143 8.95 7.36 16.82
C ALA A 143 7.81 7.02 15.84
N TYR A 144 7.84 5.83 15.22
CA TYR A 144 6.77 5.36 14.34
C TYR A 144 5.43 5.25 15.07
N ARG A 145 5.39 4.65 16.27
CA ARG A 145 4.18 4.63 17.12
C ARG A 145 3.70 6.03 17.49
N GLY A 146 4.61 6.97 17.74
CA GLY A 146 4.28 8.37 17.98
C GLY A 146 3.47 8.99 16.84
N LEU A 147 3.69 8.55 15.59
CA LEU A 147 2.88 8.99 14.46
C LEU A 147 1.41 8.56 14.60
N PHE A 148 1.08 7.44 15.25
CA PHE A 148 -0.30 6.97 15.40
C PHE A 148 -1.08 7.75 16.46
N MET A 149 -0.40 8.45 17.36
CA MET A 149 -1.04 9.27 18.40
C MET A 149 -1.52 10.62 17.85
N ALA A 150 -0.88 11.11 16.79
CA ALA A 150 -1.29 12.33 16.11
C ALA A 150 -2.43 12.04 15.13
N HIS A 151 -3.47 12.87 15.12
CA HIS A 151 -4.50 12.83 14.10
C HIS A 151 -3.85 12.97 12.71
N MET A 152 -4.13 12.05 11.79
CA MET A 152 -3.76 12.27 10.38
C MET A 152 -4.59 13.42 9.87
N ALA A 153 -3.96 14.49 9.39
CA ALA A 153 -4.71 15.60 8.81
C ALA A 153 -5.68 15.10 7.73
N ASP A 154 -6.94 15.54 7.80
CA ASP A 154 -8.02 15.00 6.96
C ASP A 154 -7.74 15.16 5.47
N ASN A 155 -7.01 16.21 5.10
CA ASN A 155 -6.54 16.44 3.73
C ASN A 155 -5.66 15.28 3.21
N ILE A 156 -4.67 14.82 3.99
CA ILE A 156 -3.77 13.73 3.58
C ILE A 156 -4.55 12.41 3.44
N THR A 157 -5.43 12.12 4.38
CA THR A 157 -6.30 10.93 4.31
C THR A 157 -7.21 10.99 3.08
N GLY A 158 -7.74 12.18 2.76
CA GLY A 158 -8.52 12.44 1.55
C GLY A 158 -7.72 12.26 0.27
N GLU A 159 -6.48 12.77 0.22
CA GLU A 159 -5.56 12.63 -0.91
C GLU A 159 -5.20 11.17 -1.18
N ILE A 160 -4.82 10.41 -0.15
CA ILE A 160 -4.53 8.97 -0.26
C ILE A 160 -5.74 8.22 -0.80
N ARG A 161 -6.93 8.49 -0.26
CA ARG A 161 -8.17 7.85 -0.69
C ARG A 161 -8.51 8.20 -2.14
N ALA A 162 -8.41 9.48 -2.52
CA ALA A 162 -8.68 9.95 -3.88
C ALA A 162 -7.73 9.27 -4.87
N ALA A 163 -6.43 9.31 -4.61
CA ALA A 163 -5.39 8.67 -5.41
C ALA A 163 -5.64 7.17 -5.61
N TRP A 164 -6.09 6.47 -4.56
CA TRP A 164 -6.45 5.05 -4.65
C TRP A 164 -7.67 4.79 -5.54
N HIS A 165 -8.71 5.62 -5.46
CA HIS A 165 -9.92 5.43 -6.28
C HIS A 165 -9.68 5.71 -7.76
N THR A 166 -8.85 6.70 -8.07
CA THR A 166 -8.61 7.19 -9.44
C THR A 166 -7.39 6.54 -10.10
N GLY A 167 -6.48 5.95 -9.32
CA GLY A 167 -5.18 5.48 -9.81
C GLY A 167 -4.21 6.63 -10.13
N THR A 168 -4.50 7.85 -9.68
CA THR A 168 -3.62 9.01 -9.92
C THR A 168 -2.46 9.00 -8.93
N PRO A 169 -1.26 9.43 -9.33
CA PRO A 169 -0.13 9.56 -8.41
C PRO A 169 -0.45 10.45 -7.20
N LEU A 170 0.01 10.02 -6.02
CA LEU A 170 -0.02 10.78 -4.78
C LEU A 170 1.32 11.49 -4.62
N VAL A 171 1.37 12.72 -5.14
CA VAL A 171 2.59 13.52 -5.28
C VAL A 171 2.25 14.99 -5.00
N ASN A 172 3.23 15.78 -4.56
CA ASN A 172 3.01 17.21 -4.40
C ASN A 172 2.94 17.91 -5.78
N ASP A 173 2.44 19.15 -5.83
CA ASP A 173 2.23 19.87 -7.09
C ASP A 173 3.53 20.06 -7.89
N LEU A 174 4.65 20.34 -7.22
CA LEU A 174 5.95 20.49 -7.86
C LEU A 174 6.40 19.20 -8.55
N PHE A 175 6.27 18.07 -7.86
CA PHE A 175 6.65 16.77 -8.40
C PHE A 175 5.69 16.34 -9.50
N LYS A 176 4.41 16.68 -9.38
CA LYS A 176 3.42 16.49 -10.45
C LYS A 176 3.85 17.17 -11.74
N GLU A 177 4.22 18.45 -11.69
CA GLU A 177 4.71 19.19 -12.86
C GLU A 177 5.96 18.54 -13.47
N GLN A 178 6.87 18.05 -12.64
CA GLN A 178 8.07 17.33 -13.10
C GLN A 178 7.72 16.03 -13.83
N ILE A 179 6.81 15.21 -13.29
CA ILE A 179 6.39 13.98 -13.98
C ILE A 179 5.64 14.31 -15.27
N GLU A 180 4.73 15.28 -15.25
CA GLU A 180 3.97 15.68 -16.46
C GLU A 180 4.90 16.14 -17.58
N LYS A 181 5.94 16.92 -17.24
CA LYS A 181 6.99 17.35 -18.16
C LYS A 181 7.82 16.18 -18.68
N ALA A 182 8.20 15.24 -17.81
CA ALA A 182 9.00 14.08 -18.18
C ALA A 182 8.23 13.09 -19.08
N LEU A 183 6.94 12.91 -18.84
CA LEU A 183 6.07 12.00 -19.60
C LEU A 183 5.37 12.68 -20.78
N ASN A 184 5.54 13.99 -20.96
CA ASN A 184 4.82 14.82 -21.92
C ASN A 184 3.31 14.56 -21.92
N THR A 185 2.74 14.35 -20.72
CA THR A 185 1.35 13.92 -20.52
C THR A 185 0.82 14.50 -19.21
N SER A 186 -0.40 15.03 -19.19
CA SER A 186 -1.02 15.49 -17.93
C SER A 186 -1.44 14.31 -17.06
N ILE A 187 -1.20 14.47 -15.76
CA ILE A 187 -1.41 13.47 -14.71
C ILE A 187 -2.52 13.98 -13.80
N GLY A 188 -3.49 13.12 -13.51
CA GLY A 188 -4.64 13.49 -12.68
C GLY A 188 -5.82 14.00 -13.48
N HIS A 189 -6.76 14.65 -12.79
CA HIS A 189 -7.95 15.18 -13.45
C HIS A 189 -7.57 16.35 -14.36
N ALA A 190 -7.57 16.12 -15.68
CA ALA A 190 -7.96 17.20 -16.60
C ALA A 190 -9.32 17.70 -16.11
N LYS A 191 -9.47 19.00 -15.81
CA LYS A 191 -10.78 19.59 -15.49
C LYS A 191 -11.77 19.08 -16.53
N ARG A 192 -12.72 18.21 -16.12
CA ARG A 192 -13.77 17.71 -17.01
C ARG A 192 -14.60 18.92 -17.44
N GLY A 193 -14.36 19.42 -18.63
CA GLY A 193 -15.02 20.59 -19.19
C GLY A 193 -14.70 20.73 -20.67
N ARG A 194 -15.70 21.14 -21.45
CA ARG A 194 -15.57 21.42 -22.88
C ARG A 194 -14.40 22.40 -23.11
N PRO A 195 -13.52 22.17 -24.11
CA PRO A 195 -12.48 23.12 -24.47
C PRO A 195 -13.09 24.52 -24.64
N LYS A 196 -12.46 25.56 -24.05
CA LYS A 196 -12.90 26.93 -24.28
C LYS A 196 -12.81 27.19 -25.78
N LYS A 197 -13.92 27.58 -26.41
CA LYS A 197 -13.88 28.13 -27.77
C LYS A 197 -12.98 29.36 -27.71
N HIS A 198 -11.92 29.37 -28.51
CA HIS A 198 -11.25 30.63 -28.84
C HIS A 198 -12.28 31.51 -29.56
N ILE A 199 -12.54 32.68 -29.00
CA ILE A 199 -13.23 33.79 -29.67
C ILE A 199 -12.15 34.63 -30.33
#